data_AF-A0A103Y1M1-F1
#
_entry.id   AF-A0A103Y1M1-F1
#
_cell.length_a   1.000
_cell.length_b   1.000
_cell.length_c   1.000
_cell.angle_alpha   90.00
_cell.angle_beta   90.00
_cell.angle_gamma   90.00
#
_symmetry.space_group_name_H-M   'P 1'
#
loop_
_entity.id
_entity.type
_entity.pdbx_description
1 polymer ?
#
loop_
_entity_poly.entity_id
_entity_poly.type
_entity_poly.pdbx_seq_one_letter_code
_entity_poly.pdbx_strand_id
1 'polypeptide(L)' 'MHLLNPLIDYTQAASWSLVRIKEFGYVKVQTTTTQLSFEFVNANTRMLEDRFIIIKKLNHVNDAKD' A
#
# COMPACT_ATOMS: atom_id res chain seq x y z
N MET A 1 -12.82 34.10 25.12
CA MET A 1 -11.63 33.23 25.18
C MET A 1 -12.10 31.80 25.28
N HIS A 2 -11.87 30.98 24.25
CA HIS A 2 -11.96 29.53 24.34
C HIS A 2 -10.67 28.94 23.75
N LEU A 3 -10.11 28.00 24.50
CA LEU A 3 -8.74 27.51 24.41
C LEU A 3 -8.53 26.61 23.19
N LEU A 4 -7.29 26.63 22.71
CA LEU A 4 -6.75 25.92 21.55
C LEU A 4 -7.07 24.41 21.56
N ASN A 5 -7.53 23.90 20.41
CA ASN A 5 -7.61 22.46 20.13
C ASN A 5 -6.24 21.79 20.35
N PRO A 6 -6.19 20.58 20.95
CA PRO A 6 -4.94 19.86 21.10
C PRO A 6 -4.39 19.49 19.72
N LEU A 7 -3.10 19.75 19.59
CA LEU A 7 -2.28 19.58 18.40
C LEU A 7 -2.47 18.18 17.79
N ILE A 8 -3.01 18.12 16.58
CA ILE A 8 -2.93 16.91 15.74
C ILE A 8 -1.45 16.65 15.53
N ASP A 9 -0.98 15.51 16.03
CA ASP A 9 0.38 15.05 15.77
C ASP A 9 0.48 14.56 14.32
N TYR A 10 0.86 15.46 13.43
CA TYR A 10 1.12 15.16 12.02
C TYR A 10 2.24 14.13 11.81
N THR A 11 2.95 13.72 12.87
CA THR A 11 3.99 12.71 12.80
C THR A 11 3.46 11.28 12.94
N GLN A 12 2.24 11.08 13.47
CA GLN A 12 1.68 9.74 13.61
C GLN A 12 1.15 9.22 12.26
N ALA A 13 1.68 8.08 11.82
CA ALA A 13 1.16 7.41 10.63
C ALA A 13 -0.30 6.98 10.88
N ALA A 14 -1.18 7.30 9.94
CA ALA A 14 -2.56 6.87 10.00
C ALA A 14 -2.61 5.33 9.87
N SER A 15 -3.56 4.69 10.55
CA SER A 15 -3.67 3.22 10.61
C SER A 15 -3.80 2.53 9.25
N TRP A 16 -4.23 3.26 8.22
CA TRP A 16 -4.34 2.76 6.83
C TRP A 16 -3.04 2.85 6.02
N SER A 17 -2.00 3.53 6.54
CA SER A 17 -0.74 3.77 5.84
C SER A 17 0.26 2.66 6.20
N LEU A 18 0.50 1.72 5.29
CA LEU A 18 1.43 0.60 5.53
C LEU A 18 2.89 1.04 5.63
N VAL A 19 3.36 1.83 4.65
CA VAL A 19 4.74 2.34 4.55
C VAL A 19 4.70 3.75 3.93
N ARG A 20 5.63 4.63 4.31
CA ARG A 20 5.85 5.94 3.68
C ARG A 20 7.32 6.08 3.31
N ILE A 21 7.59 6.40 2.05
CA ILE A 21 8.93 6.65 1.53
C ILE A 21 8.97 8.10 1.03
N LYS A 22 10.00 8.85 1.43
CA LYS A 22 10.19 10.26 1.07
C LYS A 22 11.29 10.43 0.01
N GLU A 23 11.29 9.55 -0.98
CA GLU A 23 12.29 9.50 -2.05
C GLU A 23 11.60 9.54 -3.42
N PHE A 24 12.29 10.08 -4.42
CA PHE A 24 11.82 10.00 -5.81
C PHE A 24 12.02 8.59 -6.35
N GLY A 25 11.00 8.05 -7.03
CA GLY A 25 11.03 6.69 -7.54
C GLY A 25 9.94 6.41 -8.55
N TYR A 26 9.82 5.15 -8.94
CA TYR A 26 8.78 4.64 -9.82
C TYR A 26 8.32 3.26 -9.36
N VAL A 27 7.12 2.87 -9.76
CA VAL A 27 6.54 1.57 -9.42
C VAL A 27 6.58 0.65 -10.63
N LYS A 28 7.08 -0.57 -10.42
CA LYS A 28 6.90 -1.68 -11.37
C LYS A 28 5.69 -2.48 -10.93
N VAL A 29 4.80 -2.79 -11.88
CA VAL A 29 3.61 -3.60 -11.63
C VAL A 29 3.67 -4.83 -12.51
N GLN A 30 3.58 -6.01 -11.88
CA GLN A 30 3.42 -7.28 -12.58
C GLN A 30 2.05 -7.86 -12.23
N THR A 31 1.31 -8.32 -13.25
CA THR A 31 -0.10 -8.70 -13.09
C THR A 31 -0.36 -10.10 -13.61
N THR A 32 -1.11 -10.90 -12.85
CA THR A 32 -1.74 -12.14 -13.30
C THR A 32 -3.26 -12.04 -13.09
N THR A 33 -4.01 -13.06 -13.50
CA THR A 33 -5.47 -13.10 -13.28
C THR A 33 -5.87 -13.15 -11.80
N THR A 34 -4.94 -13.49 -10.90
CA THR A 34 -5.18 -13.66 -9.46
C THR A 34 -4.31 -12.77 -8.59
N GLN A 35 -3.29 -12.10 -9.13
CA GLN A 35 -2.32 -11.36 -8.34
C GLN A 35 -1.85 -10.07 -9.02
N LEU A 36 -1.55 -9.05 -8.20
CA LEU A 36 -0.82 -7.84 -8.60
C LEU A 36 0.40 -7.70 -7.67
N SER A 37 1.60 -7.77 -8.23
CA SER A 37 2.86 -7.51 -7.51
C SER A 37 3.30 -6.07 -7.78
N PHE A 38 3.50 -5.30 -6.71
CA PHE A 38 3.97 -3.93 -6.76
C PHE A 38 5.38 -3.85 -6.18
N GLU A 39 6.28 -3.19 -6.88
CA GLU A 39 7.65 -2.92 -6.43
C GLU A 39 7.94 -1.43 -6.59
N PHE A 40 8.24 -0.74 -5.49
CA PHE A 40 8.75 0.62 -5.54
C PHE A 40 10.28 0.60 -5.68
N VAL A 41 10.77 1.28 -6.70
CA VAL A 41 12.19 1.41 -7.02
C VAL A 41 12.63 2.86 -6.89
N ASN A 42 13.65 3.09 -6.08
CA ASN A 42 14.27 4.41 -5.92
C ASN A 42 14.92 4.85 -7.25
N ALA A 43 14.64 6.08 -7.69
CA ALA A 43 15.12 6.60 -8.97
C ALA A 43 16.64 6.88 -8.97
N ASN A 44 17.21 7.21 -7.83
CA ASN A 44 18.63 7.52 -7.65
C ASN A 44 19.47 6.25 -7.51
N THR A 45 19.13 5.36 -6.57
CA THR A 45 19.93 4.16 -6.26
C THR A 45 19.60 2.96 -7.14
N ARG A 46 18.43 2.97 -7.78
CA ARG A 46 17.86 1.83 -8.53
C ARG A 46 17.56 0.60 -7.66
N MET A 47 17.59 0.75 -6.34
CA MET A 47 17.27 -0.31 -5.39
C MET A 47 15.75 -0.43 -5.19
N LEU A 48 15.28 -1.64 -4.90
CA LEU A 48 13.92 -1.91 -4.46
C LEU A 48 13.81 -1.54 -2.97
N GLU A 49 12.90 -0.63 -2.63
CA GLU A 49 12.73 -0.17 -1.24
C GLU A 49 11.42 -0.62 -0.60
N ASP A 50 10.41 -0.98 -1.41
CA ASP A 50 9.19 -1.61 -0.90
C ASP A 50 8.58 -2.58 -1.93
N ARG A 51 7.91 -3.62 -1.41
CA ARG A 51 7.21 -4.62 -2.20
C ARG A 51 6.00 -5.17 -1.45
N PHE A 52 4.86 -5.19 -2.13
CA PHE A 52 3.68 -5.88 -1.65
C PHE A 52 2.93 -6.57 -2.80
N ILE A 53 2.09 -7.54 -2.45
CA ILE A 53 1.29 -8.31 -3.40
C ILE A 53 -0.17 -8.21 -2.99
N ILE A 54 -1.03 -7.83 -3.92
CA ILE A 54 -2.48 -7.95 -3.78
C ILE A 54 -2.90 -9.29 -4.39
N ILE A 55 -3.52 -10.15 -3.58
CA ILE A 55 -4.03 -11.44 -4.02
C ILE A 55 -5.55 -11.35 -4.10
N LYS A 56 -6.10 -11.61 -5.29
CA LYS A 56 -7.54 -11.79 -5.46
C LYS A 56 -7.94 -13.08 -4.75
N LYS A 57 -8.74 -12.95 -3.69
CA LYS A 57 -9.37 -14.11 -3.05
C LYS A 57 -10.36 -14.71 -4.04
N LEU A 58 -10.14 -15.97 -4.44
CA LEU A 58 -11.16 -16.74 -5.13
C LEU A 58 -12.19 -17.15 -4.06
N ASN A 59 -13.44 -16.75 -4.25
CA ASN A 59 -14.52 -17.34 -3.47
C ASN A 59 -14.57 -18.83 -3.86
N HIS A 60 -14.60 -19.72 -2.87
CA HIS A 60 -14.92 -21.13 -3.13
C HIS A 60 -16.28 -21.16 -3.83
N VAL A 61 -16.33 -21.71 -5.05
CA VAL A 61 -17.56 -21.97 -5.79
C VAL A 61 -18.34 -23.04 -5.03
N ASN A 62 -19.20 -22.63 -4.11
CA ASN A 62 -20.28 -23.44 -3.54
C ASN A 62 -21.64 -22.73 -3.65
N ASP A 63 -21.75 -21.66 -4.44
CA ASP A 63 -23.03 -20.99 -4.74
C ASP A 63 -23.82 -21.70 -5.87
N ALA A 64 -23.48 -22.96 -6.15
CA ALA A 64 -24.26 -23.84 -7.01
C ALA A 64 -24.99 -24.89 -6.17
N LYS A 65 -25.85 -24.42 -5.27
CA LYS A 65 -27.01 -25.17 -4.77
C LYS A 65 -28.10 -24.18 -4.47
N ASP A 66 -28.99 -24.01 -5.45
CA ASP A 66 -30.45 -24.02 -5.31
C ASP A 66 -31.07 -24.18 -6.71
#